data_AF-A0A6B3IP39-F1
#
_entry.id   AF-A0A6B3IP39-F1
#
_cell.length_a   1.000
_cell.length_b   1.000
_cell.length_c   1.000
_cell.angle_alpha   90.00
_cell.angle_beta   90.00
_cell.angle_gamma   90.00
#
_symmetry.space_group_name_H-M   'P 1'
#
loop_
_entity.id
_entity.type
_entity.pdbx_description
1 polymer ?
#
loop_
_entity_poly.entity_id
_entity_poly.type
_entity_poly.pdbx_seq_one_letter_code
_entity_poly.pdbx_strand_id
1 'polypeptide(L)' 'MSAGESSGSVVRRILLGSQLRRLRESRGITREAAGYSIRASESKISRM' A
#
# COMPACT_ATOMS: atom_id res chain seq x y z
N MET A 1 19.86 0.89 19.65
CA MET A 1 18.75 0.79 18.67
C MET A 1 17.69 1.80 19.11
N SER A 2 17.58 2.93 18.41
CA SER A 2 16.78 4.07 18.88
C SER A 2 15.31 3.93 18.51
N ALA A 3 14.43 4.05 19.51
CA ALA A 3 12.97 3.96 19.41
C ALA A 3 12.31 5.00 18.45
N GLY A 4 13.07 5.95 17.91
CA GLY A 4 12.58 6.99 16.98
C GLY A 4 12.45 6.56 15.51
N GLU A 5 13.17 5.53 15.04
CA GLU A 5 13.05 5.07 13.64
C GLU A 5 11.72 4.36 13.36
N SER A 6 11.19 3.67 14.37
CA SER A 6 9.97 2.87 14.25
C SER A 6 8.76 3.73 13.85
N SER A 7 8.55 4.87 14.50
CA SER A 7 7.44 5.79 14.19
C SER A 7 7.57 6.41 12.80
N GLY A 8 8.79 6.81 12.41
CA GLY A 8 9.06 7.33 11.06
C GLY A 8 8.80 6.31 9.95
N SER A 9 9.11 5.03 10.21
CA SER A 9 8.85 3.94 9.27
C SER A 9 7.35 3.67 9.06
N VAL A 10 6.54 3.81 10.11
CA VAL A 10 5.08 3.62 10.04
C VAL A 10 4.44 4.72 9.21
N VAL A 11 4.76 5.99 9.48
CA VAL A 11 4.21 7.13 8.73
C VAL A 11 4.55 7.01 7.25
N ARG A 12 5.79 6.65 6.90
CA ARG A 12 6.18 6.45 5.48
C ARG A 12 5.39 5.32 4.81
N ARG A 13 5.13 4.20 5.50
CA ARG A 13 4.31 3.11 4.94
C ARG A 13 2.87 3.54 4.68
N ILE A 14 2.28 4.32 5.59
CA ILE A 14 0.91 4.86 5.42
C ILE A 14 0.87 5.80 4.21
N LEU A 15 1.83 6.72 4.11
CA LEU A 15 1.90 7.66 2.99
C LEU A 15 2.08 6.93 1.65
N LEU A 16 3.00 5.95 1.60
CA LEU A 16 3.24 5.13 0.42
C LEU A 16 1.98 4.35 0.02
N GLY A 17 1.29 3.71 0.96
CA GLY A 17 0.01 3.04 0.70
C GLY A 17 -0.98 3.98 0.02
N SER A 18 -1.20 5.17 0.61
CA SER A 18 -2.11 6.17 0.05
C SER A 18 -1.75 6.57 -1.39
N GLN A 19 -0.46 6.66 -1.72
CA GLN A 19 0.03 6.99 -3.06
C GLN A 19 -0.24 5.83 -4.04
N LEU A 20 0.05 4.60 -3.62
CA LEU A 20 -0.20 3.40 -4.44
C LEU A 20 -1.69 3.21 -4.70
N ARG A 21 -2.54 3.44 -3.70
CA ARG A 21 -4.00 3.42 -3.86
C ARG A 21 -4.47 4.42 -4.91
N ARG A 22 -4.04 5.68 -4.81
CA ARG A 22 -4.39 6.73 -5.79
C ARG A 22 -3.92 6.38 -7.20
N LEU A 23 -2.69 5.86 -7.34
CA LEU A 23 -2.14 5.45 -8.64
C LEU A 23 -2.92 4.28 -9.26
N ARG A 24 -3.31 3.30 -8.44
CA ARG A 24 -4.14 2.17 -8.88
C ARG A 24 -5.49 2.66 -9.38
N GLU A 25 -6.16 3.52 -8.62
CA GLU A 25 -7.46 4.09 -8.95
C GLU A 25 -7.40 4.96 -10.21
N SER A 26 -6.38 5.81 -10.36
CA SER A 26 -6.22 6.66 -11.56
C SER A 26 -5.95 5.87 -12.84
N ARG A 27 -5.41 4.66 -12.74
CA ARG A 27 -5.23 3.74 -13.86
C ARG A 27 -6.39 2.77 -14.06
N GLY A 28 -7.46 2.87 -13.28
CA GLY A 28 -8.62 1.97 -13.38
C GLY A 28 -8.31 0.51 -13.02
N ILE A 29 -7.21 0.25 -12.29
CA ILE A 29 -6.81 -1.12 -11.93
C ILE A 29 -7.64 -1.58 -10.73
N THR A 30 -8.31 -2.74 -10.81
CA THR A 30 -9.09 -3.28 -9.69
C THR A 30 -8.18 -3.81 -8.57
N ARG A 31 -8.73 -3.98 -7.37
CA ARG A 31 -7.98 -4.56 -6.24
C ARG A 31 -7.58 -6.01 -6.52
N GLU A 32 -8.49 -6.77 -7.12
CA GLU A 32 -8.27 -8.14 -7.57
C GLU A 32 -7.13 -8.22 -8.59
N ALA A 33 -7.16 -7.41 -9.66
CA ALA A 33 -6.13 -7.42 -10.70
C ALA A 33 -4.74 -7.04 -10.16
N ALA A 34 -4.68 -6.02 -9.29
CA ALA A 34 -3.45 -5.64 -8.61
C ALA A 34 -2.93 -6.78 -7.71
N GLY A 35 -3.83 -7.40 -6.94
CA GLY A 35 -3.52 -8.52 -6.05
C GLY A 35 -2.98 -9.72 -6.80
N TYR A 36 -3.63 -10.11 -7.89
CA TYR A 36 -3.18 -11.19 -8.77
C TYR A 36 -1.77 -10.93 -9.31
N SER A 37 -1.52 -9.72 -9.81
CA SER A 37 -0.24 -9.35 -10.43
C SER A 37 0.96 -9.44 -9.47
N ILE A 38 0.74 -9.16 -8.17
CA ILE A 38 1.81 -9.16 -7.16
C ILE A 38 1.70 -10.31 -6.15
N ARG A 39 0.82 -11.28 -6.39
CA ARG A 39 0.52 -12.40 -5.48
C ARG A 39 0.14 -11.94 -4.06
N ALA A 40 -0.78 -10.97 -3.99
CA ALA A 40 -1.34 -10.43 -2.76
C ALA A 40 -2.87 -10.60 -2.73
N SER A 41 -3.44 -10.70 -1.53
CA SER A 41 -4.89 -10.73 -1.35
C SER A 41 -5.53 -9.36 -1.56
N GLU A 42 -6.80 -9.33 -1.95
CA GLU A 42 -7.57 -8.09 -2.06
C GLU A 42 -7.59 -7.28 -0.75
N SER A 43 -7.70 -7.95 0.40
CA SER A 43 -7.64 -7.31 1.72
C SER A 43 -6.27 -6.69 2.03
N LYS A 44 -5.19 -7.16 1.40
CA LYS A 44 -3.87 -6.51 1.47
C LYS A 44 -3.84 -5.28 0.57
N ILE A 45 -4.35 -5.39 -0.66
CA ILE A 45 -4.45 -4.26 -1.59
C ILE A 45 -5.37 -3.16 -1.07
N SER A 46 -6.42 -3.49 -0.32
CA SER A 46 -7.34 -2.50 0.25
C SER A 46 -6.74 -1.73 1.44
N ARG A 47 -5.75 -2.30 2.14
CA ARG A 47 -5.06 -1.67 3.27
C ARG A 47 -3.82 -0.87 2.85
N MET A 48 -3.33 -1.14 1.63
CA MET A 48 -2.34 -0.31 0.94
C MET A 48 -3.07 0.88 0.34
#